data_AF-A6SYX8-F1
#
_entry.id   AF-A6SYX8-F1
#
_cell.length_a   1.000
_cell.length_b   1.000
_cell.length_c   1.000
_cell.angle_alpha   90.00
_cell.angle_beta   90.00
_cell.angle_gamma   90.00
#
_symmetry.space_group_name_H-M   'P 1'
#
loop_
_entity.id
_entity.type
_entity.pdbx_description
1 polymer ?
#
loop_
_entity_poly.entity_id
_entity_poly.type
_entity_poly.pdbx_seq_one_letter_code
_entity_poly.pdbx_strand_id
1 'polypeptide(L)'
;MTYEKLIELVMKGRSVNATAKALGIPQKTFEGYVKQRSFPNCSSTIVLANEAGVELGEAVKAVSKKELEVKTKSQYVAAALDKLAVSFNALLSIAKAAKSKDLAAT
;
A
#
# COMPACT_ATOMS: atom_id res chain seq x y z
N MET A 1 12.46 -15.37 -3.24
CA MET A 1 10.98 -15.28 -3.33
C MET A 1 10.51 -13.83 -3.55
N THR A 2 9.43 -13.59 -4.31
CA THR A 2 8.69 -12.29 -4.29
C THR A 2 7.45 -12.40 -3.41
N TYR A 3 6.88 -11.27 -2.97
CA TYR A 3 5.65 -11.29 -2.17
C TYR A 3 4.47 -11.90 -2.94
N GLU A 4 4.34 -11.60 -4.23
CA GLU A 4 3.31 -12.18 -5.11
C GLU A 4 3.46 -13.70 -5.19
N LYS A 5 4.71 -14.19 -5.30
CA LYS A 5 4.98 -15.63 -5.35
C LYS A 5 4.68 -16.32 -4.01
N LEU A 6 4.97 -15.66 -2.89
CA LEU A 6 4.58 -16.16 -1.57
C LEU A 6 3.04 -16.31 -1.48
N ILE A 7 2.28 -15.30 -1.88
CA ILE A 7 0.81 -15.35 -1.87
C ILE A 7 0.27 -16.45 -2.79
N GLU A 8 0.86 -16.62 -3.98
CA GLU A 8 0.50 -17.69 -4.92
C GLU A 8 0.70 -19.08 -4.28
N LEU A 9 1.85 -19.30 -3.62
CA LEU A 9 2.17 -20.54 -2.92
C LEU A 9 1.24 -20.82 -1.74
N VAL A 10 0.80 -19.78 -1.03
CA VAL A 10 -0.19 -19.90 0.05
C VAL A 10 -1.56 -20.30 -0.50
N MET A 11 -1.97 -19.68 -1.61
CA MET A 11 -3.29 -19.93 -2.20
C MET A 11 -3.40 -21.33 -2.78
N LYS A 12 -2.34 -21.89 -3.38
CA LYS A 12 -2.36 -23.26 -3.98
C LYS A 12 -3.51 -23.46 -4.97
N GLY A 13 -3.88 -22.40 -5.70
CA GLY A 13 -5.05 -22.38 -6.60
C GLY A 13 -6.42 -22.32 -5.92
N ARG A 14 -6.50 -22.24 -4.58
CA ARG A 14 -7.75 -22.04 -3.84
C ARG A 14 -8.25 -20.61 -3.96
N SER A 15 -9.55 -20.43 -3.73
CA SER A 15 -10.15 -19.10 -3.60
C SER A 15 -9.63 -18.37 -2.35
N VAL A 16 -9.73 -17.04 -2.35
CA VAL A 16 -9.37 -16.20 -1.20
C VAL A 16 -10.13 -16.64 0.06
N ASN A 17 -11.42 -16.95 -0.06
CA ASN A 17 -12.25 -17.42 1.06
C ASN A 17 -11.79 -18.78 1.60
N ALA A 18 -11.57 -19.76 0.70
CA ALA A 18 -11.11 -21.09 1.09
C ALA A 18 -9.73 -21.05 1.78
N THR A 19 -8.83 -20.21 1.27
CA THR A 19 -7.49 -20.02 1.86
C THR A 19 -7.58 -19.33 3.22
N ALA A 20 -8.35 -18.24 3.32
CA ALA A 20 -8.54 -17.52 4.58
C ALA A 20 -9.11 -18.44 5.68
N LYS A 21 -10.10 -19.27 5.33
CA LYS A 21 -10.69 -20.27 6.23
C LYS A 21 -9.67 -21.33 6.67
N ALA A 22 -8.84 -21.82 5.75
CA ALA A 22 -7.79 -22.80 6.06
C ALA A 22 -6.72 -22.25 7.01
N LEU A 23 -6.39 -20.96 6.86
CA LEU A 23 -5.37 -20.29 7.67
C LEU A 23 -5.90 -19.75 9.01
N GLY A 24 -7.21 -19.80 9.24
CA GLY A 24 -7.84 -19.15 10.39
C GLY A 24 -7.73 -17.61 10.37
N ILE A 25 -7.55 -17.02 9.19
CA ILE A 25 -7.41 -15.56 9.01
C ILE A 25 -8.76 -15.00 8.56
N PRO A 26 -9.23 -13.84 9.09
CA PRO A 26 -10.43 -13.20 8.57
C PRO A 26 -10.33 -12.94 7.06
N GLN A 27 -11.38 -13.28 6.31
CA GLN A 27 -11.36 -13.18 4.84
C GLN A 27 -10.96 -11.79 4.34
N LYS A 28 -11.50 -10.71 4.93
CA LYS A 28 -11.15 -9.32 4.57
C LYS A 28 -9.67 -9.02 4.78
N THR A 29 -9.08 -9.58 5.84
CA THR A 29 -7.65 -9.40 6.14
C THR A 29 -6.79 -10.10 5.09
N PHE A 30 -7.09 -11.37 4.79
CA PHE A 30 -6.37 -12.11 3.76
C PHE A 30 -6.55 -11.51 2.37
N GLU A 31 -7.75 -11.02 2.04
CA GLU A 31 -8.02 -10.27 0.82
C GLU A 31 -7.16 -8.99 0.75
N GLY A 32 -6.97 -8.30 1.87
CA GLY A 32 -6.06 -7.17 1.99
C GLY A 32 -4.62 -7.53 1.64
N TYR A 33 -4.16 -8.70 2.09
CA TYR A 33 -2.82 -9.23 1.78
C TYR A 33 -2.67 -9.52 0.28
N VAL A 34 -3.65 -10.19 -0.33
CA VAL A 34 -3.66 -10.50 -1.78
C VAL A 34 -3.66 -9.22 -2.61
N LYS A 35 -4.47 -8.23 -2.22
CA LYS A 35 -4.60 -6.95 -2.92
C LYS A 35 -3.50 -5.93 -2.56
N GLN A 36 -2.55 -6.30 -1.71
CA GLN A 36 -1.47 -5.41 -1.24
C GLN A 36 -1.98 -4.12 -0.56
N ARG A 37 -3.18 -4.17 0.03
CA ARG A 37 -3.75 -3.05 0.81
C ARG A 37 -3.22 -3.04 2.24
N SER A 38 -2.87 -4.22 2.74
CA SER A 38 -2.24 -4.45 4.04
C SER A 38 -1.17 -5.52 3.88
N PHE A 39 -0.20 -5.53 4.80
CA PHE A 39 0.86 -6.52 4.84
C PHE A 39 0.72 -7.38 6.10
N PRO A 40 1.05 -8.69 6.02
CA PRO A 40 1.03 -9.57 7.16
C PRO A 40 2.04 -9.12 8.21
N ASN A 41 1.61 -9.10 9.48
CA ASN A 41 2.50 -8.92 10.62
C ASN A 41 3.30 -10.20 10.89
N CYS A 42 4.22 -10.16 11.86
CA CYS A 42 5.11 -11.29 12.16
C CYS A 42 4.36 -12.63 12.36
N SER A 43 3.27 -12.64 13.15
CA SER A 43 2.47 -13.85 13.37
C SER A 43 1.77 -14.35 12.10
N SER A 44 1.19 -13.44 11.31
CA SER A 44 0.59 -13.80 10.02
C SER A 44 1.64 -14.31 9.03
N THR A 45 2.85 -13.73 9.01
CA THR A 45 3.93 -14.17 8.11
C THR A 45 4.40 -15.59 8.44
N ILE A 46 4.45 -15.97 9.73
CA ILE A 46 4.75 -17.35 10.14
C ILE A 46 3.70 -18.32 9.59
N VAL A 47 2.42 -17.97 9.73
CA VAL A 47 1.30 -18.78 9.21
C VAL A 47 1.39 -18.95 7.69
N LEU A 48 1.69 -17.86 6.98
CA LEU A 48 1.85 -17.88 5.52
C LEU A 48 3.07 -18.70 5.09
N ALA A 49 4.21 -18.56 5.78
CA ALA A 49 5.43 -19.31 5.49
C ALA A 49 5.21 -20.82 5.65
N ASN A 50 4.57 -21.23 6.74
CA ASN A 50 4.23 -22.63 7.02
C ASN A 50 3.28 -23.19 5.95
N GLU A 51 2.24 -22.45 5.57
CA GLU A 51 1.30 -22.91 4.55
C GLU A 51 1.97 -23.04 3.18
N ALA A 52 2.86 -22.11 2.83
CA ALA A 52 3.59 -22.09 1.58
C ALA A 52 4.75 -23.11 1.52
N GLY A 53 5.14 -23.69 2.65
CA GLY A 53 6.33 -24.54 2.74
C GLY A 53 7.64 -23.77 2.50
N VAL A 54 7.68 -22.50 2.87
CA VAL A 54 8.82 -21.60 2.67
C VAL A 54 9.49 -21.29 4.00
N GLU A 55 10.82 -21.15 3.98
CA GLU A 55 11.60 -20.78 5.16
C GLU A 55 11.16 -19.39 5.68
N LEU A 56 11.05 -19.25 7.01
CA LEU A 56 10.50 -18.04 7.63
C LEU A 56 11.30 -16.79 7.28
N GLY A 57 12.63 -16.88 7.29
CA GLY A 57 13.51 -15.79 6.90
C GLY A 57 13.27 -15.31 5.46
N GLU A 58 13.07 -16.23 4.52
CA GLU A 58 12.72 -15.89 3.14
C GLU A 58 11.34 -15.22 3.03
N ALA A 59 10.33 -15.72 3.75
CA ALA A 59 9.00 -15.12 3.77
C ALA A 59 9.00 -13.71 4.37
N VAL A 60 9.72 -13.50 5.48
CA VAL A 60 9.89 -12.19 6.10
C VAL A 60 10.58 -11.22 5.15
N LYS A 61 11.68 -11.63 4.50
CA LYS A 61 12.37 -10.79 3.50
C LYS A 61 11.44 -10.36 2.37
N ALA A 62 10.62 -11.28 1.86
CA ALA A 62 9.66 -10.98 0.79
C ALA A 62 8.61 -9.96 1.22
N VAL A 63 8.02 -10.13 2.41
CA VAL A 63 7.03 -9.20 2.98
C VAL A 63 7.65 -7.83 3.24
N SER A 64 8.79 -7.77 3.95
CA SER A 64 9.44 -6.51 4.32
C SER A 64 9.90 -5.71 3.11
N LYS A 65 10.43 -6.37 2.07
CA LYS A 65 10.82 -5.70 0.83
C LYS A 65 9.62 -5.03 0.18
N LYS A 66 8.49 -5.74 0.07
CA LYS A 66 7.29 -5.21 -0.57
C LYS A 66 6.64 -4.09 0.24
N GLU A 67 6.61 -4.22 1.56
CA GLU A 67 6.12 -3.17 2.45
C GLU A 67 6.93 -1.88 2.29
N LEU A 68 8.26 -1.99 2.20
CA LEU A 68 9.16 -0.85 2.01
C LEU A 68 8.98 -0.20 0.62
N GLU A 69 8.78 -0.99 -0.43
CA GLU A 69 8.45 -0.49 -1.77
C GLU A 69 7.14 0.32 -1.79
N VAL A 70 6.11 -0.11 -1.05
CA VAL A 70 4.84 0.63 -0.96
C VAL A 70 4.99 1.91 -0.14
N LYS A 71 5.69 1.84 1.00
CA LYS A 71 5.97 3.01 1.86
C LYS A 71 6.76 4.08 1.11
N THR A 72 7.81 3.70 0.40
CA THR A 72 8.63 4.64 -0.39
C THR A 72 7.80 5.31 -1.49
N LYS A 73 7.03 4.55 -2.27
CA LYS A 73 6.12 5.11 -3.28
C LYS A 73 5.13 6.11 -2.68
N SER A 74 4.53 5.79 -1.54
CA SER A 74 3.60 6.68 -0.84
C SER A 74 4.28 7.99 -0.40
N GLN A 75 5.52 7.93 0.08
CA GLN A 75 6.29 9.13 0.44
C GLN A 75 6.59 10.02 -0.76
N TYR A 76 6.96 9.43 -1.91
CA TYR A 76 7.15 10.20 -3.15
C TYR A 76 5.88 10.89 -3.61
N VAL A 77 4.73 10.22 -3.53
CA VAL A 77 3.43 10.80 -3.88
C VAL A 77 3.08 11.95 -2.94
N ALA A 78 3.27 11.77 -1.63
CA ALA A 78 3.04 12.84 -0.65
C ALA A 78 3.91 14.06 -0.94
N ALA A 79 5.22 13.87 -1.18
CA ALA A 79 6.14 14.95 -1.50
C ALA A 79 5.79 15.68 -2.82
N ALA A 80 5.26 14.95 -3.82
CA ALA A 80 4.79 15.55 -5.06
C ALA A 80 3.52 16.40 -4.85
N LEU A 81 2.58 15.90 -4.02
CA LEU A 81 1.36 16.63 -3.66
C LEU A 81 1.68 17.91 -2.87
N ASP A 82 2.65 17.88 -1.96
CA ASP A 82 3.08 19.07 -1.22
C ASP A 82 3.62 20.17 -2.15
N LYS A 83 4.47 19.78 -3.12
CA LYS A 83 4.99 20.72 -4.12
C LYS A 83 3.88 21.31 -5.00
N LEU A 84 2.91 20.48 -5.37
CA LEU A 84 1.75 20.92 -6.15
C LEU A 84 0.84 21.86 -5.34
N ALA A 85 0.65 21.60 -4.05
CA ALA A 85 -0.14 22.46 -3.18
C ALA A 85 0.48 23.87 -3.06
N VAL A 86 1.81 23.96 -2.97
CA VAL A 86 2.53 25.25 -2.93
C VAL A 86 2.30 26.05 -4.21
N SER A 87 2.48 25.43 -5.39
CA SER A 87 2.29 26.12 -6.66
C SER A 87 0.82 26.51 -6.90
N PHE A 88 -0.12 25.66 -6.52
CA PHE A 88 -1.55 25.96 -6.64
C PHE A 88 -1.97 27.12 -5.72
N ASN A 89 -1.48 27.15 -4.48
CA ASN A 89 -1.73 28.26 -3.55
C ASN A 89 -1.13 29.58 -4.05
N ALA A 90 0.06 29.55 -4.64
CA ALA A 90 0.66 30.73 -5.25
C ALA A 90 -0.21 31.29 -6.40
N LEU A 91 -0.71 30.42 -7.28
CA LEU A 91 -1.62 30.81 -8.36
C LEU A 91 -2.94 31.35 -7.84
N LEU A 92 -3.54 30.72 -6.83
CA LEU A 92 -4.76 31.21 -6.19
C LEU A 92 -4.56 32.60 -5.57
N SER A 93 -3.39 32.85 -4.95
CA SER A 93 -3.05 34.16 -4.40
C SER A 93 -2.96 35.23 -5.48
N ILE A 94 -2.30 34.92 -6.60
CA ILE A 94 -2.17 35.83 -7.75
C ILE A 94 -3.57 36.13 -8.33
N ALA A 95 -4.40 35.10 -8.52
CA ALA A 95 -5.75 35.27 -9.04
C ALA A 95 -6.63 36.13 -8.13
N LYS A 96 -6.56 35.94 -6.80
CA LYS A 96 -7.27 36.78 -5.82
C LYS A 96 -6.79 38.24 -5.89
N ALA A 97 -5.48 38.46 -5.97
CA ALA A 97 -4.90 39.80 -6.07
C ALA A 97 -5.28 40.53 -7.37
N ALA A 98 -5.38 39.79 -8.50
CA ALA A 98 -5.86 40.35 -9.76
C ALA A 98 -7.33 40.78 -9.65
N LYS A 99 -8.20 39.94 -9.06
CA LYS A 99 -9.61 40.25 -8.87
C LYS A 99 -9.85 41.47 -7.98
N SER A 100 -9.05 41.65 -6.92
CA SER A 100 -9.18 42.83 -6.04
C SER A 100 -8.75 44.14 -6.71
N LYS A 101 -7.79 44.09 -7.63
CA LYS A 101 -7.36 45.28 -8.38
C LYS A 101 -8.42 45.74 -9.38
N ASP A 102 -9.08 44.80 -10.03
CA ASP A 102 -10.19 45.09 -10.96
C ASP A 102 -11.37 45.78 -10.25
N LEU A 103 -11.67 45.33 -9.01
CA LEU A 103 -12.76 45.89 -8.19
C LEU A 103 -12.46 47.28 -7.60
N ALA A 104 -11.19 47.67 -7.52
CA ALA A 104 -10.77 48.97 -7.00
C ALA A 104 -10.60 50.03 -8.11
N ALA A 105 -10.67 49.62 -9.39
CA ALA A 105 -10.57 50.49 -10.57
C ALA A 105 -11.94 50.93 -11.12
N THR A 106 -13.04 50.43 -10.53
CA THR A 106 -14.44 50.86 -10.72
C THR A 106 -14.92 51.69 -9.54
#